data_AF-A0A1V5X8P9-F1
#
_entry.id   AF-A0A1V5X8P9-F1
#
_cell.length_a   1.000
_cell.length_b   1.000
_cell.length_c   1.000
_cell.angle_alpha   90.00
_cell.angle_beta   90.00
_cell.angle_gamma   90.00
#
_symmetry.space_group_name_H-M   'P 1'
#
loop_
_entity.id
_entity.type
_entity.pdbx_description
1 polymer ?
#
loop_
_entity_poly.entity_id
_entity_poly.type
_entity_poly.pdbx_seq_one_letter_code
_entity_poly.pdbx_strand_id
1 'polypeptide(L)'
;MRRGLMLLGPFLILASPSVGFADPPSPDTPAITVVRIKTEDSDAQADALTTALQAEVRNLAGWSLAEGDYSLEVLTMALRCPWPPDAACEARIAQEIKADRYIWGTIDEKSGKAVGTLHLWQRDQGQTKVDLSYASNLTEANDETLRQIVREALATLTGGPPKGSVDIRAGDVNGQVLVDGKPVGTIQNGKATIFVPAGTRRIEVRAPGYAPVSGDVTVHPNGSVSLTLHPVAQENADSSEGPNYRRIGAYSALVAGGALAIGGVYSSLQVNSINNDNAFIAYREGVEGDVCEAAKNGVYSGKAGAASPQTVEDKCAASDKFSVLQWVFYGLSAVSVGAGTYLLVTEKPDEKGPSTANQLQVLPTAVRGGGGLDLRLKF
;
A
#
# COMPACT_ATOMS: atom_id res chain seq x y z
N MET A 1 -32.89 -6.42 56.07
CA MET A 1 -32.42 -5.41 55.09
C MET A 1 -30.90 -5.49 55.08
N ARG A 2 -30.11 -5.63 54.01
CA ARG A 2 -30.30 -5.70 52.54
C ARG A 2 -29.11 -6.54 52.01
N ARG A 3 -29.35 -7.47 51.08
CA ARG A 3 -28.31 -8.19 50.32
C ARG A 3 -27.97 -7.36 49.06
N GLY A 4 -26.69 -7.09 48.81
CA GLY A 4 -26.21 -6.42 47.59
C GLY A 4 -25.67 -7.45 46.60
N LEU A 5 -26.33 -7.58 45.45
CA LEU A 5 -25.96 -8.43 44.32
C LEU A 5 -25.22 -7.55 43.31
N MET A 6 -23.93 -7.79 43.05
CA MET A 6 -23.18 -7.12 41.98
C MET A 6 -23.24 -7.98 40.71
N LEU A 7 -23.88 -7.43 39.67
CA LEU A 7 -23.90 -7.96 38.31
C LEU A 7 -22.73 -7.35 37.51
N LEU A 8 -21.84 -8.20 37.00
CA LEU A 8 -20.81 -7.85 36.01
C LEU A 8 -21.42 -8.02 34.60
N GLY A 9 -21.61 -6.90 33.89
CA GLY A 9 -22.03 -6.88 32.48
C GLY A 9 -20.82 -6.83 31.54
N PRO A 10 -20.86 -7.50 30.38
CA PRO A 10 -19.74 -7.51 29.43
C PRO A 10 -19.70 -6.22 28.60
N PHE A 11 -18.54 -5.59 28.56
CA PHE A 11 -18.24 -4.41 27.75
C PHE A 11 -17.89 -4.86 26.32
N LEU A 12 -18.81 -4.68 25.37
CA LEU A 12 -18.55 -4.90 23.95
C LEU A 12 -17.82 -3.66 23.39
N ILE A 13 -16.56 -3.82 22.98
CA ILE A 13 -15.79 -2.79 22.28
C ILE A 13 -16.17 -2.85 20.79
N LEU A 14 -16.99 -1.91 20.34
CA LEU A 14 -17.24 -1.66 18.92
C LEU A 14 -16.10 -0.80 18.36
N ALA A 15 -15.22 -1.39 17.56
CA ALA A 15 -14.26 -0.64 16.76
C ALA A 15 -14.97 -0.09 15.52
N SER A 16 -15.22 1.22 15.51
CA SER A 16 -15.67 1.92 14.30
C SER A 16 -14.50 2.10 13.33
N PRO A 17 -14.65 1.79 12.03
CA PRO A 17 -13.63 2.13 11.05
C PRO A 17 -13.54 3.65 10.92
N SER A 18 -12.36 4.20 11.19
CA SER A 18 -12.05 5.61 10.99
C SER A 18 -12.06 5.90 9.49
N VAL A 19 -13.04 6.67 9.03
CA VAL A 19 -12.98 7.31 7.71
C VAL A 19 -11.93 8.42 7.84
N GLY A 20 -10.75 8.20 7.26
CA GLY A 20 -9.66 9.16 7.30
C GLY A 20 -10.01 10.41 6.50
N PHE A 21 -10.20 11.53 7.20
CA PHE A 21 -10.07 12.85 6.60
C PHE A 21 -8.58 13.21 6.53
N ALA A 22 -8.18 13.96 5.50
CA ALA A 22 -6.80 14.42 5.33
C ALA A 22 -6.32 15.17 6.59
N ASP A 23 -5.15 14.79 7.10
CA ASP A 23 -4.54 15.45 8.26
C ASP A 23 -4.31 16.94 7.95
N PRO A 24 -4.61 17.86 8.88
CA PRO A 24 -4.30 19.28 8.72
C PRO A 24 -2.79 19.50 8.56
N PRO A 25 -2.36 20.62 7.94
CA PRO A 25 -0.94 20.93 7.79
C PRO A 25 -0.24 20.86 9.16
N SER A 26 0.74 19.97 9.25
CA SER A 26 1.56 19.75 10.44
C SER A 26 3.04 19.95 10.09
N PRO A 27 3.94 20.10 11.09
CA PRO A 27 5.38 20.13 10.85
C PRO A 27 5.91 18.93 10.03
N ASP A 28 5.16 17.83 10.02
CA ASP A 28 5.49 16.58 9.33
C ASP A 28 4.94 16.51 7.89
N THR A 29 4.12 17.48 7.48
CA THR A 29 3.42 17.50 6.19
C THR A 29 3.55 18.89 5.54
N PRO A 30 4.69 19.19 4.88
CA PRO A 30 4.95 20.50 4.29
C PRO A 30 3.84 20.93 3.35
N ALA A 31 3.44 22.20 3.50
CA ALA A 31 2.38 22.78 2.70
C ALA A 31 2.93 23.33 1.38
N ILE A 32 2.18 23.11 0.30
CA ILE A 32 2.38 23.71 -1.02
C ILE A 32 1.20 24.65 -1.28
N THR A 33 1.50 25.91 -1.57
CA THR A 33 0.49 26.86 -2.07
C THR A 33 0.38 26.73 -3.58
N VAL A 34 -0.83 26.67 -4.14
CA VAL A 34 -1.03 26.72 -5.60
C VAL A 34 -1.50 28.12 -5.97
N VAL A 35 -0.66 28.87 -6.69
CA VAL A 35 -1.02 30.16 -7.28
C VAL A 35 -1.74 29.89 -8.60
N ARG A 36 -2.82 30.64 -8.87
CA ARG A 36 -3.59 30.51 -10.11
C ARG A 36 -2.68 30.61 -11.32
N ILE A 37 -2.80 29.63 -12.21
CA ILE A 37 -2.03 29.56 -13.45
C ILE A 37 -2.38 30.79 -14.30
N LYS A 38 -1.35 31.44 -14.84
CA LYS A 38 -1.55 32.56 -15.75
C LYS A 38 -1.82 32.03 -17.17
N THR A 39 -2.69 32.72 -17.90
CA THR A 39 -2.93 32.48 -19.33
C THR A 39 -3.15 33.81 -20.04
N GLU A 40 -2.85 33.88 -21.34
CA GLU A 40 -3.18 35.05 -22.16
C GLU A 40 -4.46 34.83 -22.99
N ASP A 41 -4.85 33.58 -23.24
CA ASP A 41 -5.85 33.22 -24.25
C ASP A 41 -6.92 32.21 -23.79
N SER A 42 -6.77 31.56 -22.63
CA SER A 42 -7.68 30.49 -22.22
C SER A 42 -7.87 30.38 -20.70
N ASP A 43 -8.75 31.23 -20.15
CA ASP A 43 -9.11 31.22 -18.71
C ASP A 43 -9.64 29.86 -18.24
N ALA A 44 -10.43 29.18 -19.07
CA ALA A 44 -10.97 27.86 -18.76
C ALA A 44 -9.86 26.82 -18.53
N GLN A 45 -8.78 26.88 -19.34
CA GLN A 45 -7.62 26.00 -19.17
C GLN A 45 -6.85 26.31 -17.88
N ALA A 46 -6.61 27.59 -17.61
CA ALA A 46 -5.96 28.02 -16.38
C ALA A 46 -6.72 27.58 -15.13
N ASP A 47 -8.05 27.72 -15.13
CA ASP A 47 -8.90 27.35 -13.99
C ASP A 47 -8.99 25.84 -13.78
N ALA A 48 -9.14 25.08 -14.87
CA ALA A 48 -9.14 23.62 -14.83
C ALA A 48 -7.83 23.08 -14.28
N LEU A 49 -6.69 23.58 -14.80
CA LEU A 49 -5.36 23.17 -14.36
C LEU A 49 -5.08 23.58 -12.90
N THR A 50 -5.45 24.80 -12.51
CA THR A 50 -5.30 25.28 -11.12
C THR A 50 -6.09 24.39 -10.16
N THR A 51 -7.35 24.11 -10.48
CA THR A 51 -8.23 23.30 -9.65
C THR A 51 -7.74 21.85 -9.55
N ALA A 52 -7.31 21.28 -10.68
CA ALA A 52 -6.71 19.94 -10.71
C ALA A 52 -5.42 19.87 -9.89
N LEU A 53 -4.53 20.86 -9.99
CA LEU A 53 -3.32 20.97 -9.16
C LEU A 53 -3.66 20.99 -7.68
N GLN A 54 -4.60 21.83 -7.25
CA GLN A 54 -5.02 21.89 -5.86
C GLN A 54 -5.62 20.55 -5.38
N ALA A 55 -6.42 19.88 -6.21
CA ALA A 55 -6.99 18.58 -5.88
C ALA A 55 -5.90 17.51 -5.73
N GLU A 56 -4.94 17.46 -6.65
CA GLU A 56 -3.86 16.45 -6.60
C GLU A 56 -2.85 16.72 -5.49
N VAL A 57 -2.53 17.99 -5.17
CA VAL A 57 -1.68 18.32 -4.01
C VAL A 57 -2.29 17.80 -2.71
N ARG A 58 -3.61 17.89 -2.54
CA ARG A 58 -4.31 17.31 -1.36
C ARG A 58 -4.19 15.79 -1.28
N ASN A 59 -4.00 15.12 -2.40
CA ASN A 59 -3.86 13.66 -2.49
C ASN A 59 -2.39 13.20 -2.51
N LEU A 60 -1.43 14.13 -2.53
CA LEU A 60 -0.03 13.82 -2.70
C LEU A 60 0.57 13.36 -1.35
N ALA A 61 1.09 12.12 -1.31
CA ALA A 61 1.59 11.53 -0.08
C ALA A 61 2.73 12.36 0.56
N GLY A 62 2.54 12.73 1.83
CA GLY A 62 3.52 13.51 2.62
C GLY A 62 3.49 15.02 2.35
N TRP A 63 2.57 15.51 1.53
CA TRP A 63 2.38 16.93 1.25
C TRP A 63 0.98 17.38 1.70
N SER A 64 0.84 18.67 1.97
CA SER A 64 -0.45 19.30 2.25
C SER A 64 -0.68 20.47 1.32
N LEU A 65 -1.94 20.80 1.06
CA LEU A 65 -2.29 22.04 0.35
C LEU A 65 -2.39 23.17 1.37
N ALA A 66 -1.64 24.25 1.15
CA ALA A 66 -1.82 25.49 1.91
C ALA A 66 -3.10 26.21 1.47
N GLU A 67 -3.79 26.85 2.41
CA GLU A 67 -4.94 27.69 2.10
C GLU A 67 -4.51 29.00 1.42
N GLY A 68 -5.29 29.43 0.43
CA GLY A 68 -5.13 30.71 -0.25
C GLY A 68 -5.54 30.65 -1.71
N ASP A 69 -6.14 31.74 -2.18
CA ASP A 69 -6.42 31.97 -3.60
C ASP A 69 -5.61 33.19 -4.05
N TYR A 70 -4.49 32.92 -4.70
CA TYR A 70 -3.54 33.93 -5.12
C TYR A 70 -3.45 33.93 -6.65
N SER A 71 -3.50 35.11 -7.26
CA SER A 71 -3.27 35.28 -8.70
C SER A 71 -1.83 35.71 -8.95
N LEU A 72 -1.13 34.99 -9.82
CA LEU A 72 0.24 35.32 -10.22
C LEU A 72 0.31 36.71 -10.86
N GLU A 73 -0.69 37.09 -11.64
CA GLU A 73 -0.75 38.39 -12.32
C GLU A 73 -0.87 39.54 -11.32
N VAL A 74 -1.75 39.39 -10.33
CA VAL A 74 -1.95 40.40 -9.28
C VAL A 74 -0.68 40.56 -8.46
N LEU A 75 -0.06 39.44 -8.05
CA LEU A 75 1.16 39.45 -7.25
C LEU A 75 2.34 40.07 -8.01
N THR A 76 2.55 39.68 -9.27
CA THR A 76 3.66 40.19 -10.08
C THR A 76 3.50 41.68 -10.38
N MET A 77 2.27 42.16 -10.61
CA MET A 77 1.99 43.59 -10.77
C MET A 77 2.23 44.37 -9.47
N ALA A 78 1.69 43.90 -8.35
CA ALA A 78 1.81 44.56 -7.05
C ALA A 78 3.27 44.67 -6.58
N LEU A 79 4.05 43.61 -6.80
CA LEU A 79 5.46 43.52 -6.40
C LEU A 79 6.43 44.02 -7.48
N ARG A 80 5.91 44.60 -8.57
CA ARG A 80 6.67 45.14 -9.71
C ARG A 80 7.72 44.16 -10.23
N CYS A 81 7.29 42.92 -10.42
CA CYS A 81 8.14 41.86 -10.89
C CYS A 81 8.36 41.92 -12.41
N PRO A 82 9.56 41.57 -12.90
CA PRO A 82 9.75 41.28 -14.31
C PRO A 82 8.93 40.06 -14.71
N TRP A 83 8.65 39.93 -16.01
CA TRP A 83 7.97 38.77 -16.57
C TRP A 83 8.90 37.99 -17.52
N PRO A 84 9.13 36.68 -17.30
CA PRO A 84 8.69 35.88 -16.15
C PRO A 84 9.38 36.31 -14.83
N PRO A 85 8.80 35.99 -13.66
CA PRO A 85 9.40 36.29 -12.35
C PRO A 85 10.83 35.75 -12.24
N ASP A 86 11.75 36.60 -11.80
CA ASP A 86 13.11 36.18 -11.44
C ASP A 86 13.17 35.65 -9.99
N ALA A 87 14.27 35.00 -9.62
CA ALA A 87 14.42 34.40 -8.28
C ALA A 87 14.22 35.40 -7.13
N ALA A 88 14.58 36.68 -7.34
CA ALA A 88 14.39 37.74 -6.36
C ALA A 88 12.89 38.11 -6.21
N CYS A 89 12.16 38.20 -7.32
CA CYS A 89 10.71 38.37 -7.30
C CYS A 89 10.02 37.16 -6.66
N GLU A 90 10.39 35.94 -7.03
CA GLU A 90 9.80 34.72 -6.48
C GLU A 90 9.92 34.68 -4.95
N ALA A 91 11.07 35.08 -4.41
CA ALA A 91 11.25 35.21 -2.97
C ALA A 91 10.34 36.26 -2.33
N ARG A 92 10.06 37.39 -3.00
CA ARG A 92 9.10 38.40 -2.52
C ARG A 92 7.66 37.89 -2.59
N ILE A 93 7.29 37.18 -3.65
CA ILE A 93 5.99 36.54 -3.78
C ILE A 93 5.78 35.58 -2.62
N ALA A 94 6.75 34.71 -2.35
CA ALA A 94 6.72 33.77 -1.24
C ALA A 94 6.53 34.47 0.13
N GLN A 95 7.19 35.61 0.33
CA GLN A 95 7.02 36.42 1.55
C GLN A 95 5.62 37.02 1.67
N GLU A 96 5.08 37.54 0.56
CA GLU A 96 3.73 38.15 0.52
C GLU A 96 2.64 37.11 0.84
N ILE A 97 2.72 35.93 0.22
CA ILE A 97 1.75 34.84 0.44
C ILE A 97 2.10 33.96 1.65
N LYS A 98 3.18 34.29 2.37
CA LYS A 98 3.71 33.56 3.53
C LYS A 98 3.91 32.06 3.27
N ALA A 99 4.38 31.71 2.08
CA ALA A 99 4.62 30.34 1.67
C ALA A 99 6.11 29.97 1.74
N ASP A 100 6.39 28.75 2.16
CA ASP A 100 7.71 28.13 2.06
C ASP A 100 7.91 27.49 0.69
N ARG A 101 6.80 27.10 0.06
CA ARG A 101 6.74 26.45 -1.25
C ARG A 101 5.46 26.86 -1.96
N TYR A 102 5.57 27.18 -3.24
CA TYR A 102 4.39 27.42 -4.05
C TYR A 102 4.60 26.98 -5.50
N ILE A 103 3.51 26.52 -6.10
CA ILE A 103 3.43 26.22 -7.52
C ILE A 103 2.88 27.44 -8.24
N TRP A 104 3.52 27.82 -9.33
CA TRP A 104 3.03 28.82 -10.26
C TRP A 104 3.30 28.36 -11.69
N GLY A 105 2.66 28.97 -12.67
CA GLY A 105 2.91 28.60 -14.05
C GLY A 105 2.16 29.44 -15.05
N THR A 106 2.36 29.07 -16.31
CA THR A 106 1.74 29.70 -17.47
C THR A 106 1.16 28.64 -18.38
N ILE A 107 0.08 28.97 -19.09
CA ILE A 107 -0.50 28.12 -20.12
C ILE A 107 -1.11 28.96 -21.24
N ASP A 108 -0.82 28.57 -22.48
CA ASP A 108 -1.38 29.16 -23.70
C ASP A 108 -2.02 28.08 -24.57
N GLU A 109 -3.00 28.43 -25.40
CA GLU A 109 -3.57 27.53 -26.39
C GLU A 109 -2.89 27.68 -27.76
N LYS A 110 -2.19 26.63 -28.20
CA LYS A 110 -1.46 26.60 -29.47
C LYS A 110 -1.88 25.39 -30.29
N SER A 111 -2.55 25.64 -31.42
CA SER A 111 -2.93 24.62 -32.40
C SER A 111 -3.75 23.45 -31.81
N GLY A 112 -4.74 23.75 -30.98
CA GLY A 112 -5.60 22.74 -30.32
C GLY A 112 -4.94 22.01 -29.16
N LYS A 113 -3.84 22.57 -28.62
CA LYS A 113 -3.15 22.08 -27.44
C LYS A 113 -2.98 23.20 -26.42
N ALA A 114 -3.15 22.88 -25.16
CA ALA A 114 -2.73 23.74 -24.07
C ALA A 114 -1.25 23.45 -23.78
N VAL A 115 -0.39 24.46 -23.91
CA VAL A 115 1.07 24.36 -23.77
C VAL A 115 1.53 25.37 -22.72
N GLY A 116 2.34 24.92 -21.77
CA GLY A 116 2.71 25.76 -20.64
C GLY A 116 3.92 25.24 -19.88
N THR A 117 4.27 25.94 -18.80
CA THR A 117 5.32 25.51 -17.87
C THR A 117 4.82 25.72 -16.45
N LEU A 118 4.98 24.69 -15.61
CA LEU A 118 4.78 24.77 -14.17
C LEU A 118 6.14 24.90 -13.48
N HIS A 119 6.17 25.69 -12.43
CA HIS A 119 7.31 25.93 -11.57
C HIS A 119 6.92 25.61 -10.13
N LEU A 120 7.79 24.93 -9.40
CA LEU A 120 7.72 24.80 -7.95
C LEU A 120 8.87 25.59 -7.37
N TRP A 121 8.55 26.72 -6.73
CA TRP A 121 9.53 27.48 -5.96
C TRP A 121 9.59 26.94 -4.53
N GLN A 122 10.80 26.84 -3.98
CA GLN A 122 11.05 26.42 -2.61
C GLN A 122 12.10 27.34 -1.97
N ARG A 123 11.83 27.74 -0.71
CA ARG A 123 12.79 28.56 0.05
C ARG A 123 14.13 27.85 0.16
N ASP A 124 15.21 28.60 -0.10
CA ASP A 124 16.61 28.16 -0.04
C ASP A 124 17.02 27.08 -1.06
N GLN A 125 16.07 26.47 -1.79
CA GLN A 125 16.33 25.43 -2.79
C GLN A 125 16.13 25.92 -4.24
N GLY A 126 15.49 27.08 -4.43
CA GLY A 126 15.24 27.66 -5.75
C GLY A 126 14.01 27.06 -6.41
N GLN A 127 14.02 26.94 -7.74
CA GLN A 127 12.88 26.45 -8.51
C GLN A 127 13.18 25.15 -9.27
N THR A 128 12.22 24.24 -9.27
CA THR A 128 12.10 23.14 -10.25
C THR A 128 11.00 23.48 -11.24
N LYS A 129 11.13 23.01 -12.48
CA LYS A 129 10.14 23.27 -13.54
C LYS A 129 9.82 22.04 -14.35
N VAL A 130 8.62 22.00 -14.92
CA VAL A 130 8.16 20.97 -15.85
C VAL A 130 7.31 21.63 -16.95
N ASP A 131 7.57 21.25 -18.20
CA ASP A 131 6.78 21.72 -19.33
C ASP A 131 5.53 20.84 -19.49
N LEU A 132 4.41 21.48 -19.82
CA LEU A 132 3.12 20.84 -20.06
C LEU A 132 2.74 20.98 -21.53
N SER A 133 2.14 19.92 -22.08
CA SER A 133 1.51 19.95 -23.39
C SER A 133 0.41 18.90 -23.43
N TYR A 134 -0.85 19.34 -23.52
CA TYR A 134 -2.00 18.45 -23.58
C TYR A 134 -3.11 18.99 -24.49
N ALA A 135 -4.13 18.19 -24.76
CA ALA A 135 -5.20 18.58 -25.69
C ALA A 135 -6.08 19.70 -25.11
N SER A 136 -6.41 20.73 -25.89
CA SER A 136 -7.13 21.91 -25.38
C SER A 136 -8.62 21.66 -25.06
N ASN A 137 -9.14 20.47 -25.36
CA ASN A 137 -10.47 20.04 -24.93
C ASN A 137 -10.52 19.57 -23.46
N LEU A 138 -9.38 19.43 -22.79
CA LEU A 138 -9.31 19.08 -21.37
C LEU A 138 -9.54 20.33 -20.50
N THR A 139 -10.78 20.80 -20.44
CA THR A 139 -11.18 22.01 -19.67
C THR A 139 -11.88 21.69 -18.35
N GLU A 140 -12.06 20.41 -18.03
CA GLU A 140 -12.72 19.98 -16.80
C GLU A 140 -11.68 19.51 -15.77
N ALA A 141 -11.67 20.11 -14.59
CA ALA A 141 -10.66 19.83 -13.55
C ALA A 141 -10.69 18.38 -13.04
N ASN A 142 -11.82 17.70 -13.16
CA ASN A 142 -12.01 16.30 -12.76
C ASN A 142 -11.76 15.30 -13.90
N ASP A 143 -11.39 15.76 -15.10
CA ASP A 143 -11.01 14.88 -16.19
C ASP A 143 -9.82 14.01 -15.79
N GLU A 144 -9.96 12.69 -15.92
CA GLU A 144 -8.94 11.76 -15.43
C GLU A 144 -7.61 11.89 -16.19
N THR A 145 -7.66 12.29 -17.47
CA THR A 145 -6.46 12.53 -18.28
C THR A 145 -5.72 13.77 -17.78
N LEU A 146 -6.44 14.87 -17.54
CA LEU A 146 -5.86 16.08 -16.97
C LEU A 146 -5.26 15.82 -15.58
N ARG A 147 -5.99 15.10 -14.72
CA ARG A 147 -5.50 14.71 -13.39
C ARG A 147 -4.26 13.84 -13.47
N GLN A 148 -4.18 12.91 -14.42
CA GLN A 148 -2.98 12.10 -14.64
C GLN A 148 -1.78 12.95 -15.04
N ILE A 149 -1.95 13.90 -15.96
CA ILE A 149 -0.91 14.86 -16.36
C ILE A 149 -0.43 15.66 -15.15
N VAL A 150 -1.35 16.15 -14.32
CA VAL A 150 -1.04 16.89 -13.10
C VAL A 150 -0.26 16.03 -12.10
N ARG A 151 -0.63 14.75 -11.90
CA ARG A 151 0.10 13.84 -11.00
C ARG A 151 1.54 13.62 -11.46
N GLU A 152 1.75 13.42 -12.76
CA GLU A 152 3.09 13.26 -13.34
C GLU A 152 3.92 14.54 -13.21
N ALA A 153 3.29 15.69 -13.46
CA ALA A 153 3.92 17.00 -13.27
C ALA A 153 4.32 17.23 -11.80
N LEU A 154 3.42 16.94 -10.85
CA LEU A 154 3.69 17.05 -9.42
C LEU A 154 4.80 16.09 -8.96
N ALA A 155 4.80 14.84 -9.43
CA ALA A 155 5.86 13.89 -9.13
C ALA A 155 7.22 14.39 -9.63
N THR A 156 7.26 15.01 -10.81
CA THR A 156 8.46 15.62 -11.38
C THR A 156 8.91 16.86 -10.61
N LEU A 157 7.98 17.76 -10.28
CA LEU A 157 8.28 19.00 -9.55
C LEU A 157 8.78 18.74 -8.13
N THR A 158 8.14 17.81 -7.42
CA THR A 158 8.43 17.52 -6.00
C THR A 158 9.54 16.49 -5.80
N GLY A 159 9.84 15.67 -6.81
CA GLY A 159 10.77 14.53 -6.68
C GLY A 159 10.23 13.39 -5.80
N GLY A 160 8.91 13.37 -5.56
CA GLY A 160 8.20 12.40 -4.72
C GLY A 160 7.83 12.93 -3.33
N PRO A 161 7.52 12.04 -2.36
CA PRO A 161 7.26 12.44 -0.98
C PRO A 161 8.48 13.17 -0.39
N PRO A 162 8.28 14.16 0.49
CA PRO A 162 9.39 14.87 1.09
C PRO A 162 10.25 13.90 1.89
N LYS A 163 11.57 14.08 1.85
CA LYS A 163 12.53 13.21 2.52
C LYS A 163 13.22 13.93 3.67
N GLY A 164 13.63 13.18 4.68
CA GLY A 164 14.55 13.61 5.73
C GLY A 164 15.79 12.71 5.76
N SER A 165 16.86 13.17 6.43
CA SER A 165 18.06 12.36 6.63
C SER A 165 17.98 11.56 7.93
N VAL A 166 18.38 10.29 7.86
CA VAL A 166 18.52 9.42 9.04
C VAL A 166 20.00 9.06 9.19
N ASP A 167 20.60 9.51 10.29
CA ASP A 167 21.96 9.19 10.70
C ASP A 167 21.95 7.94 11.59
N ILE A 168 22.31 6.81 10.99
CA ILE A 168 22.30 5.49 11.62
C ILE A 168 23.66 5.23 12.27
N ARG A 169 23.64 4.80 13.54
CA ARG A 169 24.81 4.29 14.26
C ARG A 169 24.53 2.87 14.74
N ALA A 170 25.38 1.91 14.38
CA ALA A 170 25.21 0.51 14.75
C ALA A 170 26.53 -0.16 15.17
N GLY A 171 27.20 0.39 16.20
CA GLY A 171 28.50 -0.12 16.66
C GLY A 171 29.59 0.05 15.60
N ASP A 172 30.31 -1.02 15.28
CA ASP A 172 31.39 -1.06 14.26
C ASP A 172 31.09 -2.05 13.12
N VAL A 173 29.80 -2.33 12.85
CA VAL A 173 29.40 -3.34 11.86
C VAL A 173 29.42 -2.80 10.43
N ASN A 174 29.66 -3.70 9.47
CA ASN A 174 29.50 -3.45 8.04
C ASN A 174 28.34 -4.28 7.51
N GLY A 175 27.46 -3.70 6.69
CA GLY A 175 26.25 -4.39 6.29
C GLY A 175 25.32 -3.60 5.36
N GLN A 176 24.10 -4.09 5.24
CA GLN A 176 23.03 -3.49 4.44
C GLN A 176 22.01 -2.79 5.35
N VAL A 177 21.55 -1.63 4.92
CA VAL A 177 20.46 -0.88 5.55
C VAL A 177 19.20 -1.06 4.73
N LEU A 178 18.12 -1.44 5.40
CA LEU A 178 16.80 -1.61 4.83
C LEU A 178 15.83 -0.63 5.48
N VAL A 179 14.94 -0.06 4.69
CA VAL A 179 13.81 0.77 5.14
C VAL A 179 12.53 0.04 4.73
N ASP A 180 11.68 -0.26 5.69
CA ASP A 180 10.41 -0.96 5.47
C ASP A 180 10.60 -2.26 4.66
N GLY A 181 11.71 -2.97 4.93
CA GLY A 181 12.10 -4.21 4.26
C GLY A 181 12.76 -4.06 2.89
N LYS A 182 12.92 -2.83 2.36
CA LYS A 182 13.59 -2.56 1.07
C LYS A 182 15.02 -2.09 1.28
N PRO A 183 16.02 -2.62 0.56
CA PRO A 183 17.40 -2.17 0.69
C PRO A 183 17.55 -0.74 0.14
N VAL A 184 18.11 0.16 0.95
CA VAL A 184 18.28 1.58 0.58
C VAL A 184 19.74 2.04 0.62
N GLY A 185 20.63 1.28 1.25
CA GLY A 185 22.02 1.67 1.39
C GLY A 185 22.87 0.62 2.10
N THR A 186 24.12 0.98 2.38
CA THR A 186 25.05 0.16 3.14
C THR A 186 25.53 0.93 4.37
N ILE A 187 25.88 0.20 5.42
CA ILE A 187 26.49 0.75 6.63
C ILE A 187 27.96 0.38 6.64
N GLN A 188 28.82 1.37 6.89
CA GLN A 188 30.28 1.21 6.89
C GLN A 188 30.84 1.74 8.21
N ASN A 189 31.67 0.94 8.89
CA ASN A 189 32.21 1.25 10.22
C ASN A 189 31.09 1.68 11.19
N GLY A 190 29.96 0.96 11.12
CA GLY A 190 28.76 1.18 11.89
C GLY A 190 28.07 2.54 11.70
N LYS A 191 28.36 3.27 10.61
CA LYS A 191 27.72 4.54 10.29
C LYS A 191 27.11 4.54 8.89
N ALA A 192 25.94 5.14 8.75
CA ALA A 192 25.31 5.44 7.47
C ALA A 192 24.43 6.68 7.59
N THR A 193 24.37 7.47 6.52
CA THR A 193 23.36 8.53 6.36
C THR A 193 22.53 8.18 5.14
N ILE A 194 21.21 8.05 5.33
CA ILE A 194 20.26 7.73 4.26
C ILE A 194 19.16 8.78 4.19
N PHE A 195 18.59 8.97 3.00
CA PHE A 195 17.43 9.85 2.81
C PHE A 195 16.16 9.02 2.69
N VAL A 196 15.22 9.25 3.60
CA VAL A 196 14.01 8.44 3.73
C VAL A 196 12.78 9.34 3.62
N PRO A 197 11.70 8.90 2.93
CA PRO A 197 10.43 9.61 2.95
C PRO A 197 9.96 9.89 4.38
N ALA A 198 9.42 11.09 4.59
CA ALA A 198 8.87 11.52 5.86
C ALA A 198 7.80 10.55 6.41
N GLY A 199 7.61 10.63 7.73
CA GLY A 199 6.74 9.76 8.51
C GLY A 199 7.48 8.70 9.32
N THR A 200 6.73 7.84 10.01
CA THR A 200 7.27 6.73 10.80
C THR A 200 7.74 5.60 9.89
N ARG A 201 9.00 5.21 10.03
CA ARG A 201 9.69 4.24 9.17
C ARG A 201 10.42 3.21 10.01
N ARG A 202 10.39 1.96 9.58
CA ARG A 202 11.18 0.90 10.21
C ARG A 202 12.51 0.76 9.52
N ILE A 203 13.59 1.04 10.25
CA ILE A 203 14.97 0.90 9.78
C ILE A 203 15.51 -0.41 10.30
N GLU A 204 16.05 -1.25 9.41
CA GLU A 204 16.69 -2.51 9.75
C GLU A 204 18.13 -2.55 9.22
N VAL A 205 19.07 -3.02 10.04
CA VAL A 205 20.47 -3.24 9.67
C VAL A 205 20.76 -4.73 9.68
N ARG A 206 21.26 -5.24 8.56
CA ARG A 206 21.73 -6.62 8.39
C ARG A 206 23.24 -6.63 8.18
N ALA A 207 23.96 -7.28 9.09
CA ALA A 207 25.41 -7.42 9.01
C ALA A 207 25.81 -8.89 9.13
N PRO A 208 26.78 -9.39 8.35
CA PRO A 208 27.29 -10.76 8.48
C PRO A 208 27.81 -11.03 9.90
N GLY A 209 27.42 -12.14 10.52
CA GLY A 209 27.81 -12.50 11.89
C GLY A 209 26.98 -11.84 13.00
N TYR A 210 25.94 -11.09 12.66
CA TYR A 210 25.03 -10.42 13.61
C TYR A 210 23.58 -10.78 13.31
N ALA A 211 22.75 -10.84 14.36
CA ALA A 211 21.31 -10.93 14.19
C ALA A 211 20.77 -9.62 13.58
N PRO A 212 19.73 -9.66 12.71
CA PRO A 212 19.10 -8.44 12.20
C PRO A 212 18.60 -7.56 13.35
N VAL A 213 18.96 -6.28 13.33
CA VAL A 213 18.51 -5.29 14.33
C VAL A 213 17.69 -4.22 13.64
N SER A 214 16.57 -3.82 14.25
CA SER A 214 15.66 -2.84 13.68
C SER A 214 15.13 -1.86 14.72
N GLY A 215 14.84 -0.63 14.31
CA GLY A 215 14.19 0.39 15.12
C GLY A 215 13.25 1.24 14.28
N ASP A 216 12.20 1.74 14.91
CA ASP A 216 11.25 2.66 14.26
C ASP A 216 11.70 4.10 14.50
N VAL A 217 11.64 4.94 13.47
CA VAL A 217 12.05 6.35 13.53
C VAL A 217 11.02 7.22 12.82
N THR A 218 10.68 8.36 13.42
CA THR A 218 9.82 9.38 12.79
C THR A 218 10.70 10.39 12.07
N VAL A 219 10.69 10.31 10.74
CA VAL A 219 11.49 11.18 9.86
C VAL A 219 10.68 12.42 9.52
N HIS A 220 11.21 13.59 9.85
CA HIS A 220 10.60 14.86 9.50
C HIS A 220 11.08 15.32 8.11
N PRO A 221 10.22 15.94 7.29
CA PRO A 221 10.58 16.58 6.02
C PRO A 221 11.76 17.54 6.17
N ASN A 222 12.82 17.37 5.36
CA ASN A 222 14.06 18.15 5.42
C ASN A 222 14.76 18.16 6.80
N GLY A 223 14.31 17.34 7.74
CA GLY A 223 14.91 17.19 9.06
C GLY A 223 16.03 16.15 9.07
N SER A 224 16.84 16.16 10.11
CA SER A 224 17.80 15.10 10.41
C SER A 224 17.45 14.43 11.73
N VAL A 225 17.46 13.10 11.76
CA VAL A 225 17.21 12.29 12.95
C VAL A 225 18.31 11.26 13.10
N SER A 226 18.79 11.04 14.33
CA SER A 226 19.79 10.02 14.59
C SER A 226 19.15 8.78 15.22
N LEU A 227 19.44 7.62 14.66
CA LEU A 227 19.00 6.32 15.16
C LEU A 227 20.21 5.50 15.59
N THR A 228 20.25 5.11 16.86
CA THR A 228 21.29 4.21 17.38
C THR A 228 20.72 2.81 17.57
N LEU A 229 21.36 1.84 16.94
CA LEU A 229 21.04 0.41 17.03
C LEU A 229 22.21 -0.31 17.69
N HIS A 230 21.91 -1.41 18.37
CA HIS A 230 22.92 -2.24 19.03
C HIS A 230 22.87 -3.66 18.44
N PRO A 231 23.62 -3.92 17.37
CA PRO A 231 23.72 -5.27 16.81
C PRO A 231 24.24 -6.25 17.86
N VAL A 232 23.61 -7.41 17.95
CA VAL A 232 24.07 -8.51 18.82
C VAL A 232 24.76 -9.52 17.93
N ALA A 233 26.01 -9.84 18.26
CA ALA A 233 26.76 -10.89 17.57
C ALA A 233 25.93 -12.18 17.66
N GLN A 234 25.69 -12.80 16.51
CA GLN A 234 25.05 -14.10 16.51
C GLN A 234 26.13 -15.06 16.99
N GLU A 235 26.10 -15.43 18.28
CA GLU A 235 26.89 -16.54 18.79
C GLU A 235 26.64 -17.68 17.82
N ASN A 236 27.72 -18.17 17.21
CA ASN A 236 27.64 -19.34 16.34
C ASN A 236 26.88 -20.38 17.16
N ALA A 237 25.65 -20.70 16.76
CA ALA A 237 25.05 -21.94 17.17
C ALA A 237 26.03 -22.98 16.64
N ASP A 238 26.90 -23.44 17.54
CA ASP A 238 27.81 -24.55 17.33
C ASP A 238 27.03 -25.60 16.56
N SER A 239 27.39 -25.77 15.28
CA SER A 239 27.29 -27.02 14.54
C SER A 239 26.13 -27.97 14.93
N SER A 240 24.92 -27.46 15.18
CA SER A 240 23.75 -28.32 15.23
C SER A 240 23.54 -28.67 13.77
N GLU A 241 23.70 -29.96 13.44
CA GLU A 241 23.37 -30.57 12.15
C GLU A 241 22.48 -29.64 11.33
N GLY A 242 23.01 -29.16 10.20
CA GLY A 242 22.35 -28.15 9.37
C GLY A 242 20.85 -28.46 9.27
N PRO A 243 19.98 -27.43 9.34
CA PRO A 243 18.55 -27.60 9.54
C PRO A 243 18.06 -28.73 8.65
N ASN A 244 17.54 -29.80 9.27
CA ASN A 244 17.12 -30.99 8.53
C ASN A 244 16.03 -30.57 7.53
N TYR A 245 16.45 -30.21 6.32
CA TYR A 245 15.63 -29.60 5.27
C TYR A 245 14.49 -30.54 4.89
N ARG A 246 14.65 -31.84 5.17
CA ARG A 246 13.63 -32.87 5.02
C ARG A 246 12.50 -32.70 6.02
N ARG A 247 12.81 -32.36 7.28
CA ARG A 247 11.83 -32.09 8.35
C ARG A 247 11.15 -30.73 8.18
N ILE A 248 11.90 -29.69 7.80
CA ILE A 248 11.33 -28.38 7.44
C ILE A 248 10.41 -28.52 6.23
N GLY A 249 10.87 -29.23 5.18
CA GLY A 249 10.10 -29.53 3.98
C GLY A 249 8.81 -30.31 4.26
N ALA A 250 8.86 -31.31 5.16
CA ALA A 250 7.68 -32.08 5.55
C ALA A 250 6.63 -31.23 6.27
N TYR A 251 7.03 -30.39 7.24
CA TYR A 251 6.09 -29.50 7.92
C TYR A 251 5.54 -28.39 7.02
N SER A 252 6.38 -27.80 6.15
CA SER A 252 5.90 -26.80 5.19
C SER A 252 4.91 -27.40 4.19
N ALA A 253 5.13 -28.64 3.74
CA ALA A 253 4.23 -29.33 2.82
C ALA A 253 2.87 -29.65 3.48
N LEU A 254 2.86 -30.00 4.77
CA LEU A 254 1.63 -30.23 5.52
C LEU A 254 0.84 -28.93 5.77
N VAL A 255 1.51 -27.83 6.13
CA VAL A 255 0.86 -26.53 6.33
C VAL A 255 0.31 -25.98 5.02
N ALA A 256 1.11 -26.02 3.95
CA ALA A 256 0.67 -25.61 2.62
C ALA A 256 -0.50 -26.47 2.12
N GLY A 257 -0.41 -27.80 2.26
CA GLY A 257 -1.49 -28.73 1.93
C GLY A 257 -2.77 -28.45 2.72
N GLY A 258 -2.66 -28.18 4.02
CA GLY A 258 -3.81 -27.82 4.87
C GLY A 258 -4.48 -26.51 4.45
N ALA A 259 -3.71 -25.47 4.13
CA ALA A 259 -4.24 -24.20 3.63
C ALA A 259 -4.97 -24.37 2.28
N LEU A 260 -4.40 -25.17 1.37
CA LEU A 260 -5.00 -25.47 0.07
C LEU A 260 -6.30 -26.29 0.22
N ALA A 261 -6.36 -27.23 1.17
CA ALA A 261 -7.58 -27.97 1.48
C ALA A 261 -8.70 -27.04 1.99
N ILE A 262 -8.39 -26.08 2.86
CA ILE A 262 -9.35 -25.09 3.35
C ILE A 262 -9.88 -24.22 2.19
N GLY A 263 -8.97 -23.75 1.31
CA GLY A 263 -9.35 -23.01 0.10
C GLY A 263 -10.27 -23.81 -0.83
N GLY A 264 -10.00 -25.11 -1.00
CA GLY A 264 -10.86 -26.03 -1.76
C GLY A 264 -12.26 -26.15 -1.16
N VAL A 265 -12.38 -26.32 0.16
CA VAL A 265 -13.68 -26.40 0.86
C VAL A 265 -14.46 -25.10 0.71
N TYR A 266 -13.82 -23.95 0.88
CA TYR A 266 -14.48 -22.65 0.71
C TYR A 266 -15.00 -22.46 -0.72
N SER A 267 -14.18 -22.80 -1.72
CA SER A 267 -14.56 -22.77 -3.14
C SER A 267 -15.78 -23.67 -3.42
N SER A 268 -15.80 -24.89 -2.87
CA SER A 268 -16.93 -25.82 -3.03
C SER A 268 -18.22 -25.32 -2.37
N LEU A 269 -18.13 -24.64 -1.22
CA LEU A 269 -19.30 -24.03 -0.56
C LEU A 269 -19.88 -22.87 -1.38
N GLN A 270 -19.02 -22.07 -2.00
CA GLN A 270 -19.46 -20.94 -2.83
C GLN A 270 -20.15 -21.40 -4.12
N VAL A 271 -19.59 -22.41 -4.80
CA VAL A 271 -20.25 -23.03 -5.97
C VAL A 271 -21.59 -23.65 -5.58
N ASN A 272 -21.66 -24.32 -4.43
CA ASN A 272 -22.92 -24.87 -3.92
C ASN A 272 -23.95 -23.77 -3.56
N SER A 273 -23.50 -22.63 -3.06
CA SER A 273 -24.39 -21.48 -2.80
C SER A 273 -24.93 -20.87 -4.08
N ILE A 274 -24.13 -20.80 -5.15
CA ILE A 274 -24.57 -20.28 -6.46
C ILE A 274 -25.58 -21.23 -7.11
N ASN A 275 -25.34 -22.53 -7.04
CA ASN A 275 -26.23 -23.56 -7.61
C ASN A 275 -27.58 -23.70 -6.89
N ASN A 276 -27.66 -23.29 -5.62
CA ASN A 276 -28.88 -23.34 -4.80
C ASN A 276 -29.60 -21.98 -4.70
N ASP A 277 -29.18 -20.96 -5.47
CA ASP A 277 -29.87 -19.68 -5.50
C ASP A 277 -31.18 -19.79 -6.27
N ASN A 278 -32.30 -19.50 -5.61
CA ASN A 278 -33.65 -19.59 -6.19
C ASN A 278 -33.82 -18.76 -7.47
N ALA A 279 -33.16 -17.60 -7.58
CA ALA A 279 -33.23 -16.75 -8.77
C ALA A 279 -32.43 -17.34 -9.94
N PHE A 280 -31.34 -18.04 -9.64
CA PHE A 280 -30.55 -18.77 -10.64
C PHE A 280 -31.27 -20.05 -11.11
N ILE A 281 -31.91 -20.78 -10.18
CA ILE A 281 -32.74 -21.95 -10.50
C ILE A 281 -33.93 -21.53 -11.39
N ALA A 282 -34.66 -20.47 -11.03
CA ALA A 282 -35.76 -19.94 -11.82
C ALA A 282 -35.31 -19.48 -13.22
N TYR A 283 -34.09 -18.95 -13.33
CA TYR A 283 -33.51 -18.63 -14.63
C TYR A 283 -33.24 -19.89 -15.46
N ARG A 284 -32.56 -20.89 -14.89
CA ARG A 284 -32.26 -22.18 -15.54
C ARG A 284 -33.50 -22.93 -16.01
N GLU A 285 -34.59 -22.89 -15.24
CA GLU A 285 -35.86 -23.55 -15.61
C GLU A 285 -36.63 -22.84 -16.73
N GLY A 286 -36.28 -21.61 -17.07
CA GLY A 286 -36.96 -20.82 -18.10
C GLY A 286 -36.19 -20.67 -19.41
N VAL A 287 -35.07 -21.39 -19.55
CA VAL A 287 -34.20 -21.31 -20.73
C VAL A 287 -33.87 -22.74 -21.19
N GLU A 288 -33.99 -22.99 -22.49
CA GLU A 288 -33.56 -24.25 -23.10
C GLU A 288 -32.09 -24.17 -23.53
N GLY A 289 -31.30 -25.20 -23.23
CA GLY A 289 -29.89 -25.28 -23.59
C GLY A 289 -28.93 -24.92 -22.45
N ASP A 290 -27.69 -24.55 -22.81
CA ASP A 290 -26.68 -24.15 -21.84
C ASP A 290 -27.03 -22.79 -21.23
N VAL A 291 -27.21 -22.77 -19.90
CA VAL A 291 -27.66 -21.61 -19.14
C VAL A 291 -26.69 -20.43 -19.26
N CYS A 292 -25.39 -20.74 -19.31
CA CYS A 292 -24.33 -19.74 -19.37
C CYS A 292 -24.19 -19.16 -20.78
N GLU A 293 -24.33 -19.99 -21.80
CA GLU A 293 -24.37 -19.55 -23.20
C GLU A 293 -25.60 -18.67 -23.47
N ALA A 294 -26.76 -19.07 -22.96
CA ALA A 294 -27.98 -18.27 -23.09
C ALA A 294 -27.90 -16.93 -22.34
N ALA A 295 -27.29 -16.91 -21.15
CA ALA A 295 -27.02 -15.67 -20.42
C ALA A 295 -26.07 -14.73 -21.15
N LYS A 296 -24.98 -15.27 -21.71
CA LYS A 296 -24.02 -14.53 -22.52
C LYS A 296 -24.65 -13.94 -23.80
N ASN A 297 -25.64 -14.63 -24.35
CA ASN A 297 -26.44 -14.17 -25.49
C ASN A 297 -27.57 -13.20 -25.09
N GLY A 298 -27.69 -12.84 -23.81
CA GLY A 298 -28.67 -11.89 -23.31
C GLY A 298 -30.11 -12.41 -23.26
N VAL A 299 -30.31 -13.73 -23.24
CA VAL A 299 -31.64 -14.36 -23.24
C VAL A 299 -32.28 -14.22 -21.86
N TYR A 300 -33.50 -13.68 -21.78
CA TYR A 300 -34.23 -13.59 -20.51
C TYR A 300 -35.06 -14.84 -20.24
N SER A 301 -35.06 -15.31 -18.99
CA SER A 301 -35.97 -16.36 -18.54
C SER A 301 -37.40 -15.83 -18.41
N GLY A 302 -38.37 -16.59 -18.92
CA GLY A 302 -39.80 -16.29 -18.79
C GLY A 302 -40.40 -16.60 -17.42
N LYS A 303 -39.59 -17.01 -16.42
CA LYS A 303 -40.04 -17.36 -15.07
C LYS A 303 -39.99 -16.15 -14.14
N ALA A 304 -41.05 -15.97 -13.35
CA ALA A 304 -41.09 -14.93 -12.33
C ALA A 304 -40.00 -15.16 -11.27
N GLY A 305 -39.24 -14.11 -10.94
CA GLY A 305 -38.15 -14.18 -9.96
C GLY A 305 -36.82 -14.68 -10.52
N ALA A 306 -36.70 -14.89 -11.83
CA ALA A 306 -35.43 -15.23 -12.46
C ALA A 306 -34.41 -14.07 -12.37
N ALA A 307 -33.13 -14.42 -12.18
CA ALA A 307 -32.03 -13.45 -12.22
C ALA A 307 -31.86 -12.82 -13.61
N SER A 308 -31.25 -11.63 -13.70
CA SER A 308 -30.96 -11.02 -15.00
C SER A 308 -29.86 -11.81 -15.75
N PRO A 309 -29.82 -11.77 -17.10
CA PRO A 309 -28.79 -12.45 -17.88
C PRO A 309 -27.37 -12.06 -17.45
N GLN A 310 -27.12 -10.78 -17.16
CA GLN A 310 -25.84 -10.28 -16.64
C GLN A 310 -25.46 -10.92 -15.30
N THR A 311 -26.42 -11.03 -14.36
CA THR A 311 -26.17 -11.66 -13.06
C THR A 311 -25.84 -13.15 -13.20
N VAL A 312 -26.46 -13.82 -14.18
CA VAL A 312 -26.23 -15.23 -14.47
C VAL A 312 -24.87 -15.42 -15.17
N GLU A 313 -24.52 -14.54 -16.11
CA GLU A 313 -23.22 -14.52 -16.76
C GLU A 313 -22.08 -14.33 -15.75
N ASP A 314 -22.21 -13.38 -14.83
CA ASP A 314 -21.23 -13.14 -13.76
C ASP A 314 -21.06 -14.38 -12.86
N LYS A 315 -22.18 -15.05 -12.53
CA LYS A 315 -22.18 -16.30 -11.75
C LYS A 315 -21.55 -17.46 -12.52
N CYS A 316 -21.78 -17.56 -13.83
CA CYS A 316 -21.14 -18.55 -14.69
C CYS A 316 -19.64 -18.32 -14.82
N ALA A 317 -19.21 -17.07 -15.04
CA ALA A 317 -17.80 -16.70 -15.09
C ALA A 317 -17.09 -16.94 -13.74
N ALA A 318 -17.79 -16.72 -12.62
CA ALA A 318 -17.29 -17.08 -11.30
C ALA A 318 -17.17 -18.60 -11.13
N SER A 319 -18.19 -19.36 -11.53
CA SER A 319 -18.22 -20.83 -11.45
C SER A 319 -17.06 -21.47 -12.23
N ASP A 320 -16.79 -21.01 -13.45
CA ASP A 320 -15.67 -21.51 -14.25
C ASP A 320 -14.32 -21.28 -13.56
N LYS A 321 -14.10 -20.07 -13.02
CA LYS A 321 -12.89 -19.75 -12.25
C LYS A 321 -12.75 -20.61 -11.01
N PHE A 322 -13.83 -20.82 -10.26
CA PHE A 322 -13.82 -21.62 -9.03
C PHE A 322 -13.69 -23.13 -9.30
N SER A 323 -14.20 -23.64 -10.42
CA SER A 323 -14.05 -25.05 -10.81
C SER A 323 -12.60 -25.40 -11.13
N VAL A 324 -11.89 -24.52 -11.86
CA VAL A 324 -10.46 -24.68 -12.17
C VAL A 324 -9.62 -24.57 -10.90
N LEU A 325 -9.92 -23.58 -10.05
CA LEU A 325 -9.25 -23.43 -8.75
C LEU A 325 -9.48 -24.65 -7.84
N GLN A 326 -10.66 -25.26 -7.89
CA GLN A 326 -10.97 -26.45 -7.11
C GLN A 326 -10.10 -27.66 -7.50
N TRP A 327 -9.90 -27.90 -8.81
CA TRP A 327 -9.00 -28.96 -9.28
C TRP A 327 -7.55 -28.70 -8.93
N VAL A 328 -7.10 -27.45 -9.05
CA VAL A 328 -5.74 -27.04 -8.68
C VAL A 328 -5.53 -27.19 -7.18
N PHE A 329 -6.44 -26.70 -6.35
CA PHE A 329 -6.31 -26.74 -4.90
C PHE A 329 -6.40 -28.16 -4.34
N TYR A 330 -7.36 -28.98 -4.77
CA TYR A 330 -7.43 -30.37 -4.31
C TYR A 330 -6.28 -31.22 -4.86
N GLY A 331 -5.87 -31.01 -6.12
CA GLY A 331 -4.72 -31.70 -6.71
C GLY A 331 -3.42 -31.38 -5.98
N LEU A 332 -3.13 -30.09 -5.78
CA LEU A 332 -1.93 -29.66 -5.05
C LEU A 332 -1.98 -30.04 -3.56
N SER A 333 -3.15 -30.01 -2.93
CA SER A 333 -3.34 -30.48 -1.55
C SER A 333 -3.02 -31.97 -1.43
N ALA A 334 -3.55 -32.81 -2.32
CA ALA A 334 -3.31 -34.25 -2.28
C ALA A 334 -1.83 -34.60 -2.46
N VAL A 335 -1.15 -33.94 -3.41
CA VAL A 335 0.29 -34.12 -3.63
C VAL A 335 1.10 -33.65 -2.43
N SER A 336 0.78 -32.47 -1.86
CA SER A 336 1.53 -31.89 -0.75
C SER A 336 1.39 -32.70 0.54
N VAL A 337 0.16 -33.11 0.88
CA VAL A 337 -0.10 -33.98 2.05
C VAL A 337 0.51 -35.36 1.86
N GLY A 338 0.42 -35.94 0.65
CA GLY A 338 1.04 -37.21 0.31
C GLY A 338 2.57 -37.17 0.46
N ALA A 339 3.22 -36.16 -0.12
CA ALA A 339 4.66 -35.96 -0.02
C ALA A 339 5.13 -35.69 1.42
N GLY A 340 4.42 -34.83 2.16
CA GLY A 340 4.73 -34.54 3.56
C GLY A 340 4.60 -35.78 4.45
N THR A 341 3.54 -36.57 4.26
CA THR A 341 3.32 -37.82 5.00
C THR A 341 4.37 -38.88 4.66
N TYR A 342 4.72 -39.04 3.37
CA TYR A 342 5.77 -39.96 2.93
C TYR A 342 7.14 -39.63 3.55
N LEU A 343 7.48 -38.35 3.61
CA LEU A 343 8.74 -37.90 4.22
C LEU A 343 8.78 -38.16 5.73
N LEU A 344 7.66 -38.04 6.44
CA LEU A 344 7.57 -38.35 7.88
C LEU A 344 7.62 -39.86 8.17
N VAL A 345 7.00 -40.68 7.32
CA VAL A 345 6.95 -42.15 7.54
C VAL A 345 8.28 -42.82 7.20
N THR A 346 9.07 -42.25 6.28
CA THR A 346 10.37 -42.82 5.87
C THR A 346 11.54 -42.41 6.77
N GLU A 347 11.29 -41.64 7.84
CA GLU A 347 12.30 -41.27 8.83
C GLU A 347 12.61 -42.46 9.75
N LYS A 348 13.88 -42.86 9.84
CA LYS A 348 14.31 -43.89 10.79
C LYS A 348 14.28 -43.27 12.20
N PRO A 349 13.80 -43.99 13.23
CA PRO A 349 13.81 -43.47 14.59
C PRO A 349 15.27 -43.35 15.07
N ASP A 350 15.72 -42.13 15.37
CA ASP A 350 17.00 -41.91 16.04
C ASP A 350 16.94 -42.43 17.47
N GLU A 351 17.89 -43.32 17.82
CA GLU A 351 18.10 -43.78 19.20
C GLU A 351 18.58 -42.60 20.05
N LYS A 352 17.67 -42.07 20.90
CA LYS A 352 17.92 -40.90 21.74
C LYS A 352 18.83 -41.22 22.93
N GLY A 353 19.95 -40.50 23.03
CA GLY A 353 20.54 -40.15 24.34
C GLY A 353 19.69 -39.08 25.06
N PRO A 354 19.78 -38.96 26.39
CA PRO A 354 18.90 -38.10 27.18
C PRO A 354 19.23 -36.61 26.93
N SER A 355 18.31 -35.91 26.28
CA SER A 355 18.39 -34.47 26.03
C SER A 355 17.54 -33.71 27.05
N THR A 356 18.21 -32.92 27.90
CA THR A 356 17.65 -31.93 28.84
C THR A 356 17.54 -30.55 28.16
N ALA A 357 16.96 -30.48 26.97
CA ALA A 357 16.69 -29.22 26.29
C ALA A 357 15.18 -28.95 26.25
N ASN A 358 14.80 -27.74 26.67
CA ASN A 358 13.42 -27.26 26.66
C ASN A 358 12.79 -27.49 25.29
N GLN A 359 11.82 -28.41 25.21
CA GLN A 359 11.23 -28.80 23.95
C GLN A 359 9.99 -27.95 23.69
N LEU A 360 10.06 -27.06 22.70
CA LEU A 360 8.89 -26.39 22.15
C LEU A 360 8.07 -27.41 21.35
N GLN A 361 6.92 -27.80 21.89
CA GLN A 361 5.98 -28.73 21.28
C GLN A 361 4.83 -27.92 20.65
N VAL A 362 4.74 -27.96 19.32
CA VAL A 362 3.63 -27.38 18.56
C VAL A 362 2.56 -28.45 18.37
N LEU A 363 1.36 -28.23 18.90
CA LEU A 363 0.24 -29.14 18.79
C LEU A 363 -0.87 -28.49 17.96
N PRO A 364 -1.15 -28.98 16.74
CA PRO A 364 -2.31 -28.53 16.00
C PRO A 364 -3.59 -29.01 16.70
N THR A 365 -4.56 -28.12 16.85
CA THR A 365 -5.88 -28.45 17.38
C THR A 365 -6.95 -28.14 16.34
N ALA A 366 -7.89 -29.06 16.18
CA ALA A 366 -9.03 -28.90 15.31
C ALA A 366 -10.31 -29.06 16.15
N VAL A 367 -11.09 -27.98 16.24
CA VAL A 367 -12.41 -27.99 16.87
C VAL A 367 -13.47 -27.62 15.85
N ARG A 368 -14.71 -28.06 16.08
CA ARG A 368 -15.84 -27.77 15.18
C ARG A 368 -16.14 -26.26 15.24
N GLY A 369 -15.65 -25.50 14.27
CA GLY A 369 -15.76 -24.04 14.21
C GLY A 369 -14.43 -23.29 14.02
N GLY A 370 -13.28 -23.97 14.04
CA GLY A 370 -11.98 -23.35 13.77
C GLY A 370 -10.80 -24.26 14.12
N GLY A 371 -9.65 -24.01 13.49
CA GLY A 371 -8.36 -24.65 13.81
C GLY A 371 -7.43 -23.66 14.52
N GLY A 372 -6.55 -24.17 15.37
CA GLY A 372 -5.55 -23.38 16.07
C GLY A 372 -4.23 -24.14 16.25
N LEU A 373 -3.17 -23.43 16.63
CA LEU A 373 -1.88 -23.99 17.00
C LEU A 373 -1.64 -23.72 18.49
N ASP A 374 -1.50 -24.77 19.30
CA ASP A 374 -1.09 -24.67 20.70
C ASP A 374 0.45 -24.80 20.77
N LEU A 375 1.10 -23.85 21.44
CA LEU A 375 2.56 -23.81 21.61
C LEU A 375 2.86 -24.13 23.07
N ARG A 376 3.44 -25.31 23.34
CA ARG A 376 3.83 -25.71 24.69
C ARG A 376 5.34 -25.76 24.82
N LEU A 377 5.91 -24.97 25.71
CA LEU A 377 7.27 -25.23 26.19
C LEU A 377 7.21 -26.28 27.31
N LYS A 378 7.89 -27.41 27.11
CA LYS A 378 8.24 -28.33 28.20
C LYS A 378 9.63 -27.98 28.70
N PHE A 379 9.73 -27.67 29.98
CA PHE A 379 11.00 -27.51 30.71
C PHE A 379 11.49 -28.86 31.23
#